data_AF-A0A2K0XP01-F1
#
_entry.id   AF-A0A2K0XP01-F1
#
_cell.length_a   1.000
_cell.length_b   1.000
_cell.length_c   1.000
_cell.angle_alpha   90.00
_cell.angle_beta   90.00
_cell.angle_gamma   90.00
#
_symmetry.space_group_name_H-M   'P 1'
#
loop_
_entity.id
_entity.type
_entity.pdbx_description
1 polymer ?
#
loop_
_entity_poly.entity_id
_entity_poly.type
_entity_poly.pdbx_seq_one_letter_code
_entity_poly.pdbx_strand_id
1 'polypeptide(L)' 'MTNALTPEECLDRARMHDQLAATTADASARMMHQAMAAEFRRRAETASSGMRQAASRPIIELMPNVA' A
#
# COMPACT_ATOMS: atom_id res chain seq x y z
N MET A 1 -14.66 -7.43 -10.34
CA MET A 1 -14.18 -8.07 -9.10
C MET A 1 -13.10 -7.19 -8.53
N THR A 2 -13.33 -6.53 -7.40
CA THR A 2 -12.35 -5.66 -6.76
C THR A 2 -11.30 -6.55 -6.08
N ASN A 3 -10.13 -6.72 -6.70
CA ASN A 3 -8.97 -7.40 -6.11
C ASN A 3 -8.36 -6.56 -4.98
N ALA A 4 -9.16 -6.23 -3.97
CA ALA A 4 -8.67 -5.66 -2.73
C ALA A 4 -8.12 -6.81 -1.89
N LEU A 5 -6.81 -6.81 -1.66
CA LEU A 5 -6.17 -7.75 -0.74
C LEU A 5 -6.79 -7.58 0.66
N THR A 6 -7.09 -8.70 1.30
CA THR A 6 -7.54 -8.74 2.70
C THR A 6 -6.45 -8.21 3.63
N PRO A 7 -6.80 -7.80 4.87
CA PRO A 7 -5.79 -7.39 5.86
C PRO A 7 -4.74 -8.47 6.11
N GLU A 8 -5.12 -9.75 6.15
CA GLU A 8 -4.21 -10.87 6.37
C GLU A 8 -3.24 -11.05 5.19
N GLU A 9 -3.73 -11.01 3.95
CA GLU A 9 -2.87 -11.04 2.77
C GLU A 9 -1.91 -9.85 2.71
N CYS A 10 -2.34 -8.67 3.18
CA CYS A 10 -1.45 -7.52 3.32
C CYS A 10 -0.33 -7.79 4.34
N LEU A 11 -0.65 -8.38 5.49
CA LEU A 11 0.38 -8.73 6.48
C LEU A 11 1.35 -9.80 5.98
N ASP A 12 0.86 -10.80 5.24
CA ASP A 12 1.71 -11.82 4.60
C ASP A 12 2.66 -11.19 3.59
N ARG A 13 2.15 -10.30 2.73
CA ARG A 13 2.97 -9.54 1.77
C ARG A 13 4.03 -8.69 2.48
N ALA A 14 3.67 -8.05 3.60
CA ALA A 14 4.61 -7.27 4.38
C ALA A 14 5.76 -8.14 4.92
N ARG A 15 5.44 -9.30 5.51
CA ARG A 15 6.45 -10.26 6.00
C ARG A 15 7.37 -10.76 4.90
N MET A 16 6.81 -11.07 3.72
CA MET A 16 7.59 -11.49 2.56
C MET A 16 8.60 -10.40 2.15
N HIS A 17 8.17 -9.14 2.09
CA HIS A 17 9.05 -8.03 1.75
C HIS A 17 10.12 -7.76 2.81
N ASP A 18 9.82 -7.94 4.09
CA ASP A 18 10.83 -7.86 5.15
C ASP A 18 11.91 -8.94 4.98
N GLN A 19 11.50 -10.17 4.66
CA GLN A 19 12.44 -11.26 4.40
C GLN A 19 13.32 -10.98 3.18
N LEU A 20 12.72 -10.47 2.08
CA LEU A 20 13.48 -10.04 0.90
C LEU A 20 14.48 -8.94 1.23
N ALA A 21 14.08 -7.95 2.04
CA ALA A 21 14.97 -6.89 2.49
C ALA A 21 16.14 -7.42 3.32
N ALA A 22 15.91 -8.40 4.19
CA ALA A 22 16.95 -9.01 5.01
C ALA A 22 18.00 -9.76 4.18
N THR A 23 17.60 -10.38 3.07
CA THR A 23 18.50 -11.14 2.18
C THR A 23 19.12 -10.32 1.05
N THR A 24 18.65 -9.09 0.82
CA THR A 24 19.10 -8.27 -0.31
C THR A 24 20.38 -7.49 0.04
N ALA A 25 21.46 -7.71 -0.70
CA ALA A 25 22.74 -7.02 -0.49
C ALA A 25 22.75 -5.58 -1.05
N ASP A 26 21.94 -5.31 -2.07
CA ASP A 26 21.82 -3.98 -2.66
C ASP A 26 21.01 -3.01 -1.78
N ALA A 27 21.58 -1.84 -1.48
CA ALA A 27 20.96 -0.89 -0.58
C ALA A 27 19.67 -0.28 -1.16
N SER A 28 19.63 -0.02 -2.46
CA SER A 28 18.45 0.56 -3.12
C SER A 28 17.28 -0.42 -3.10
N ALA A 29 17.51 -1.67 -3.51
CA ALA A 29 16.52 -2.73 -3.50
C ALA A 29 16.03 -3.06 -2.08
N ARG A 30 16.90 -3.04 -1.06
CA ARG A 30 16.47 -3.16 0.34
C ARG A 30 15.48 -2.09 0.73
N MET A 31 15.78 -0.82 0.42
CA MET A 31 14.88 0.30 0.75
C MET A 31 13.53 0.16 0.04
N MET A 32 13.51 -0.31 -1.21
CA MET A 32 12.26 -0.59 -1.93
C MET A 32 11.43 -1.66 -1.23
N HIS A 33 12.05 -2.78 -0.82
CA HIS A 33 11.36 -3.83 -0.08
C HIS A 33 10.81 -3.33 1.27
N GLN A 34 11.58 -2.55 2.01
CA GLN A 34 11.13 -1.94 3.26
C GLN A 34 9.95 -0.98 3.05
N ALA A 35 10.01 -0.15 2.00
CA ALA A 35 8.92 0.76 1.65
C ALA A 35 7.63 -0.01 1.31
N MET A 36 7.75 -1.09 0.52
CA MET A 36 6.61 -1.96 0.20
C MET A 36 6.05 -2.65 1.44
N ALA A 37 6.90 -3.20 2.32
CA ALA A 37 6.46 -3.80 3.58
C ALA A 37 5.68 -2.80 4.44
N ALA A 38 6.17 -1.57 4.55
CA ALA A 38 5.49 -0.49 5.25
C ALA A 38 4.14 -0.12 4.61
N GLU A 39 4.04 -0.09 3.29
CA GLU A 39 2.79 0.16 2.58
C GLU A 39 1.75 -0.94 2.86
N PHE A 40 2.16 -2.20 2.81
CA PHE A 40 1.27 -3.32 3.09
C PHE A 40 0.79 -3.33 4.54
N ARG A 41 1.64 -3.00 5.52
CA ARG A 41 1.21 -2.84 6.92
C ARG A 41 0.15 -1.72 7.06
N ARG A 42 0.38 -0.56 6.42
CA ARG A 42 -0.61 0.53 6.40
C ARG A 42 -1.93 0.11 5.77
N ARG A 43 -1.88 -0.67 4.67
CA ARG A 43 -3.08 -1.21 4.01
C ARG A 43 -3.82 -2.18 4.93
N ALA A 44 -3.12 -3.05 5.66
CA ALA A 44 -3.74 -3.95 6.64
C ALA A 44 -4.45 -3.18 7.77
N GLU A 45 -3.81 -2.14 8.31
CA GLU A 45 -4.39 -1.25 9.33
C GLU A 45 -5.59 -0.47 8.79
N THR A 46 -5.50 0.02 7.55
CA THR A 46 -6.56 0.80 6.89
C THR A 46 -7.73 -0.09 6.50
N ALA A 47 -7.50 -1.33 6.10
CA ALA A 47 -8.54 -2.32 5.80
C ALA A 47 -9.22 -2.82 7.08
N SER A 48 -8.46 -3.00 8.19
CA SER A 48 -9.03 -3.24 9.52
C SER A 48 -9.82 -2.04 10.05
N SER A 49 -9.41 -0.82 9.69
CA SER A 49 -10.12 0.44 9.98
C SER A 49 -11.15 0.79 8.89
N GLY A 50 -11.31 -0.09 7.89
CA GLY A 50 -11.77 0.21 6.54
C GLY A 50 -13.27 0.13 6.30
N MET A 51 -14.08 -0.06 7.34
CA MET A 51 -15.44 0.49 7.31
C MET A 51 -15.44 2.02 7.38
N ARG A 52 -14.31 2.71 7.66
CA ARG A 52 -14.30 4.17 7.92
C ARG A 52 -13.52 5.05 6.93
N GLN A 53 -12.77 4.54 5.95
CA GLN A 53 -11.86 5.40 5.14
C GLN A 53 -11.94 5.24 3.62
N ALA A 54 -13.10 4.88 3.07
CA ALA A 54 -13.37 5.01 1.62
C ALA A 54 -13.64 6.48 1.17
N ALA A 55 -13.35 7.49 2.02
CA ALA A 55 -13.82 8.87 1.84
C ALA A 55 -12.69 9.92 1.82
N SER A 56 -11.50 9.61 1.30
CA SER A 56 -10.45 10.62 1.14
C SER A 56 -9.63 10.42 -0.12
N ARG A 57 -10.28 10.61 -1.27
CA ARG A 57 -9.60 11.12 -2.46
C ARG A 57 -10.34 12.40 -2.86
N PRO A 58 -9.72 13.59 -2.78
CA PRO A 58 -10.30 14.75 -3.44
C PRO A 58 -10.23 14.48 -4.94
N ILE A 59 -11.39 14.29 -5.57
CA ILE A 59 -11.54 14.32 -7.02
C ILE A 59 -11.18 15.75 -7.42
N ILE A 60 -9.96 15.95 -7.93
CA ILE A 60 -9.63 17.19 -8.63
C ILE A 60 -10.35 17.10 -9.97
N GLU A 61 -11.58 17.59 -10.00
CA GLU A 61 -12.31 17.90 -11.23
C GLU A 61 -11.57 19.05 -11.94
N LEU A 62 -10.71 18.70 -12.88
CA LEU A 62 -10.13 19.67 -13.82
C LEU A 62 -11.19 19.95 -14.89
N MET A 63 -11.99 21.00 -14.69
CA MET A 63 -12.88 21.50 -15.74
C MET A 63 -12.04 22.06 -16.91
N PRO A 64 -12.24 21.65 -18.17
CA PRO A 64 -11.77 22.44 -19.30
C PRO A 64 -12.70 23.64 -19.48
N ASN A 65 -12.15 24.81 -19.16
CA ASN A 65 -12.70 26.14 -19.42
C ASN A 65 -13.08 26.28 -20.90
N VAL A 66 -14.34 26.65 -21.17
CA VAL A 66 -14.82 27.08 -22.48
C VAL A 66 -14.19 28.43 -22.82
N ALA A 67 -13.61 28.54 -24.01
CA ALA A 67 -13.39 29.80 -24.72
C ALA A 67 -13.77 29.59 -26.19
#